data_AF-A0A135VLM8-F1
#
_entry.id   AF-A0A135VLM8-F1
#
_cell.length_a   1.000
_cell.length_b   1.000
_cell.length_c   1.000
_cell.angle_alpha   90.00
_cell.angle_beta   90.00
_cell.angle_gamma   90.00
#
_symmetry.space_group_name_H-M   'P 1'
#
loop_
_entity.id
_entity.type
_entity.pdbx_description
1 polymer ?
#
loop_
_entity_poly.entity_id
_entity_poly.type
_entity_poly.pdbx_seq_one_letter_code
_entity_poly.pdbx_strand_id
1 'polypeptide(L)'
;MFSFGGEKVVVPVRGVFTPTIRDRRKDRGVPGETVPVSVSYSRKKVTLVAGRKYAKQRVEVFADDDYLFTTVIGRNGESAIRIKTRQGSSLVDALEEGAKITAKIAE
;
A
#
# COMPACT_ATOMS: atom_id res chain seq x y z
N MET A 1 -15.75 69.51 26.80
CA MET A 1 -15.35 69.29 25.40
C MET A 1 -14.26 68.23 25.44
N PHE A 2 -14.56 66.98 25.07
CA PHE A 2 -13.59 65.87 25.12
C PHE A 2 -13.61 65.15 23.77
N SER A 3 -12.47 65.12 23.10
CA SER A 3 -12.26 64.46 21.81
C SER A 3 -11.60 63.10 22.08
N PHE A 4 -12.27 62.01 21.73
CA PHE A 4 -11.64 60.70 21.59
C PHE A 4 -12.05 60.14 20.24
N GLY A 5 -11.07 59.98 19.36
CA GLY A 5 -11.25 59.35 18.07
C GLY A 5 -9.88 59.30 17.42
N GLY A 6 -9.23 58.17 17.26
CA GLY A 6 -9.64 56.79 17.38
C GLY A 6 -8.51 56.08 16.67
N GLU A 7 -7.56 55.56 17.44
CA GLU A 7 -6.33 54.98 16.92
C GLU A 7 -6.69 53.81 15.98
N LYS A 8 -6.28 53.92 14.71
CA LYS A 8 -6.60 52.97 13.67
C LYS A 8 -5.69 51.75 13.83
N VAL A 9 -6.11 50.80 14.66
CA VAL A 9 -5.43 49.51 14.81
C VAL A 9 -5.77 48.63 13.60
N VAL A 10 -4.79 48.36 12.75
CA VAL A 10 -4.92 47.44 11.61
C VAL A 10 -4.33 46.10 12.00
N VAL A 11 -5.18 45.09 12.14
CA VAL A 11 -4.75 43.71 12.43
C VAL A 11 -4.47 43.01 11.10
N PRO A 12 -3.30 42.38 10.89
CA PRO A 12 -3.05 41.61 9.69
C PRO A 12 -3.93 40.35 9.71
N VAL A 13 -4.83 40.24 8.73
CA VAL A 13 -5.55 38.99 8.46
C VAL A 13 -4.53 37.94 8.04
N ARG A 14 -4.26 36.98 8.93
CA ARG A 14 -3.40 35.83 8.67
C ARG A 14 -3.90 35.14 7.40
N GLY A 15 -3.00 35.07 6.42
CA GLY A 15 -3.25 34.46 5.12
C GLY A 15 -3.89 33.09 5.27
N VAL A 16 -4.92 32.87 4.47
CA VAL A 16 -5.59 31.58 4.32
C VAL A 16 -4.53 30.58 3.85
N PHE A 17 -4.10 29.72 4.76
CA PHE A 17 -3.19 28.63 4.48
C PHE A 17 -4.00 27.62 3.66
N THR A 18 -3.98 27.72 2.33
CA THR A 18 -4.42 26.61 1.48
C THR A 18 -3.47 25.47 1.75
N PRO A 19 -3.91 24.32 2.30
CA PRO A 19 -3.05 23.16 2.34
C PRO A 19 -2.80 22.77 0.89
N THR A 20 -1.61 23.08 0.38
CA THR A 20 -1.08 22.42 -0.81
C THR A 20 -1.20 20.93 -0.52
N ILE A 21 -2.17 20.29 -1.16
CA ILE A 21 -2.29 18.84 -1.24
C ILE A 21 -0.99 18.41 -1.89
N ARG A 22 -0.01 18.04 -1.05
CA ARG A 22 1.25 17.45 -1.47
C ARG A 22 0.85 16.25 -2.31
N ASP A 23 0.94 16.40 -3.62
CA ASP A 23 0.80 15.32 -4.58
C ASP A 23 2.00 14.39 -4.37
N ARG A 24 1.94 13.58 -3.30
CA ARG A 24 2.77 12.40 -3.16
C ARG A 24 2.20 11.37 -4.14
N ARG A 25 2.39 11.61 -5.44
CA ARG A 25 2.62 10.51 -6.39
C ARG A 25 3.95 9.88 -5.98
N LYS A 26 3.93 9.20 -4.83
CA LYS A 26 4.92 8.18 -4.48
C LYS A 26 5.01 7.27 -5.69
N ASP A 27 6.21 7.01 -6.15
CA ASP A 27 6.57 6.06 -7.21
C ASP A 27 5.76 4.78 -7.07
N ARG A 28 4.58 4.77 -7.69
CA ARG A 28 3.71 3.60 -7.76
C ARG A 28 4.39 2.67 -8.75
N GLY A 29 4.50 1.40 -8.41
CA GLY A 29 5.11 0.44 -9.33
C GLY A 29 4.33 0.41 -10.63
N VAL A 30 5.06 0.23 -11.73
CA VAL A 30 4.53 0.24 -13.09
C VAL A 30 3.77 -1.07 -13.33
N PRO A 31 2.61 -1.08 -14.01
CA PRO A 31 1.95 -2.33 -14.42
C PRO A 31 2.95 -3.27 -15.11
N GLY A 32 2.92 -4.56 -14.73
CA GLY A 32 3.86 -5.56 -15.23
C GLY A 32 5.25 -5.56 -14.59
N GLU A 33 5.58 -4.61 -13.69
CA GLU A 33 6.82 -4.66 -12.89
C GLU A 33 6.80 -5.91 -12.00
N THR A 34 7.90 -6.67 -12.03
CA THR A 34 8.08 -7.81 -11.12
C THR A 34 8.37 -7.28 -9.72
N VAL A 35 7.54 -7.70 -8.77
CA VAL A 35 7.60 -7.27 -7.38
C VAL A 35 8.42 -8.28 -6.59
N PRO A 36 9.52 -7.87 -5.94
CA PRO A 36 10.22 -8.75 -5.02
C PRO A 36 9.29 -9.02 -3.83
N VAL A 37 8.84 -10.27 -3.71
CA VAL A 37 7.96 -10.71 -2.62
C VAL A 37 8.70 -11.66 -1.70
N SER A 38 8.55 -11.44 -0.41
CA SER A 38 8.94 -12.38 0.64
C SER A 38 7.70 -12.95 1.28
N VAL A 39 7.72 -14.24 1.56
CA VAL A 39 6.58 -14.92 2.17
C VAL A 39 6.93 -15.33 3.58
N SER A 40 6.11 -14.92 4.54
CA SER A 40 6.22 -15.32 5.93
C SER A 40 4.96 -16.07 6.33
N TYR A 41 5.10 -17.33 6.74
CA TYR A 41 3.98 -18.16 7.15
C TYR A 41 3.89 -18.25 8.68
N SER A 42 2.66 -18.35 9.17
CA SER A 42 2.32 -18.64 10.56
C SER A 42 1.11 -19.57 10.57
N ARG A 43 0.89 -20.32 11.65
CA ARG A 43 -0.21 -21.33 11.76
C ARG A 43 -1.60 -20.82 11.38
N LYS A 44 -1.84 -19.50 11.46
CA LYS A 44 -3.14 -18.88 11.18
C LYS A 44 -3.22 -18.18 9.82
N LYS A 45 -2.10 -17.66 9.33
CA LYS A 45 -2.06 -16.75 8.18
C LYS A 45 -0.71 -16.81 7.47
N VAL A 46 -0.73 -16.60 6.17
CA VAL A 46 0.45 -16.32 5.37
C VAL A 46 0.49 -14.83 5.08
N THR A 47 1.66 -14.24 5.24
CA THR A 47 1.92 -12.81 5.04
C THR A 47 2.85 -12.65 3.85
N LEU A 48 2.34 -12.03 2.79
CA LEU A 48 3.11 -11.61 1.63
C LEU A 48 3.67 -10.22 1.90
N VAL A 49 4.97 -10.07 1.78
CA VAL A 49 5.70 -8.82 2.00
C VAL A 49 6.29 -8.37 0.68
N ALA A 50 5.69 -7.34 0.08
CA ALA A 50 6.16 -6.71 -1.16
C ALA A 50 6.94 -5.40 -0.90
N GLY A 51 6.69 -4.79 0.26
CA GLY A 51 7.26 -3.51 0.65
C GLY A 51 6.35 -2.31 0.39
N ARG A 52 6.65 -1.19 1.06
CA ARG A 52 5.79 0.01 1.08
C ARG A 52 5.68 0.75 -0.25
N LYS A 53 6.55 0.44 -1.23
CA LYS A 53 6.50 1.01 -2.59
C LYS A 53 5.20 0.58 -3.30
N TYR A 54 4.81 -0.67 -3.13
CA TYR A 54 3.65 -1.27 -3.78
C TYR A 54 2.37 -1.19 -2.93
N ALA A 55 2.36 -0.35 -1.89
CA ALA A 55 1.21 -0.24 -0.99
C ALA A 55 -0.04 0.26 -1.73
N LYS A 56 -1.18 -0.37 -1.44
CA LYS A 56 -2.49 -0.15 -2.09
C LYS A 56 -2.55 -0.51 -3.58
N GLN A 57 -1.53 -1.19 -4.12
CA GLN A 57 -1.59 -1.71 -5.49
C GLN A 57 -2.15 -3.13 -5.50
N ARG A 58 -2.79 -3.48 -6.61
CA ARG A 58 -3.20 -4.83 -6.92
C ARG A 58 -1.99 -5.57 -7.48
N VAL A 59 -1.74 -6.77 -6.97
CA VAL A 59 -0.67 -7.64 -7.45
C VAL A 59 -1.23 -9.02 -7.75
N GLU A 60 -0.76 -9.58 -8.84
CA GLU A 60 -0.99 -10.95 -9.25
C GLU A 60 0.13 -11.80 -8.65
N VAL A 61 -0.23 -12.89 -7.99
CA VAL A 61 0.69 -13.82 -7.35
C VAL A 61 0.74 -15.10 -8.17
N PHE A 62 1.97 -15.52 -8.48
CA PHE A 62 2.28 -16.70 -9.25
C PHE A 62 3.14 -17.66 -8.42
N ALA A 63 2.99 -18.96 -8.65
CA ALA A 63 3.88 -20.01 -8.17
C ALA A 63 4.40 -20.77 -9.38
N ASP A 64 5.72 -20.79 -9.60
CA ASP A 64 6.34 -21.42 -10.78
C ASP A 64 5.66 -21.04 -12.12
N ASP A 65 5.37 -19.74 -12.27
CA ASP A 65 4.66 -19.13 -13.40
C ASP A 65 3.16 -19.47 -13.53
N ASP A 66 2.62 -20.34 -12.67
CA ASP A 66 1.18 -20.58 -12.57
C ASP A 66 0.49 -19.50 -11.73
N TYR A 67 -0.54 -18.90 -12.31
CA TYR A 67 -1.35 -17.88 -11.64
C TYR A 67 -2.15 -18.49 -10.48
N LEU A 68 -1.94 -17.98 -9.27
CA LEU A 68 -2.69 -18.41 -8.09
C LEU A 68 -3.89 -17.49 -7.82
N PHE A 69 -3.62 -16.20 -7.59
CA PHE A 69 -4.65 -15.20 -7.28
C PHE A 69 -4.14 -13.76 -7.40
N THR A 70 -5.08 -12.83 -7.43
CA THR A 70 -4.81 -11.39 -7.30
C THR A 70 -5.13 -10.93 -5.88
N THR A 71 -4.23 -10.16 -5.27
CA THR A 71 -4.46 -9.53 -3.96
C THR A 71 -4.08 -8.06 -3.96
N VAL A 72 -4.59 -7.33 -2.97
CA VAL A 72 -4.19 -5.95 -2.72
C VAL A 72 -3.12 -5.95 -1.65
N ILE A 73 -2.02 -5.22 -1.89
CA ILE A 73 -1.02 -4.97 -0.87
C ILE A 73 -1.53 -3.91 0.10
N GLY A 74 -1.50 -4.21 1.39
CA GLY A 74 -1.95 -3.31 2.45
C GLY A 74 -1.08 -2.06 2.59
N ARG A 75 -1.49 -1.14 3.46
CA ARG A 75 -0.80 0.15 3.69
C ARG A 75 0.66 -0.01 4.12
N ASN A 76 0.98 -1.11 4.81
CA ASN A 76 2.32 -1.40 5.30
C ASN A 76 3.23 -2.03 4.23
N GLY A 77 2.72 -2.33 3.03
CA GLY A 77 3.47 -3.11 2.05
C GLY A 77 3.35 -4.62 2.23
N GLU A 78 2.37 -5.06 3.03
CA GLU A 78 2.12 -6.45 3.37
C GLU A 78 0.67 -6.82 3.08
N SER A 79 0.43 -8.07 2.71
CA SER A 79 -0.91 -8.65 2.57
C SER A 79 -0.99 -9.93 3.37
N ALA A 80 -1.91 -9.97 4.34
CA ALA A 80 -2.10 -11.11 5.22
C ALA A 80 -3.32 -11.91 4.76
N ILE A 81 -3.09 -13.16 4.37
CA ILE A 81 -4.10 -14.08 3.87
C ILE A 81 -4.27 -15.20 4.90
N ARG A 82 -5.51 -15.49 5.28
CA ARG A 82 -5.78 -16.58 6.25
C ARG A 82 -5.64 -17.92 5.54
N ILE A 83 -4.96 -18.89 6.16
CA ILE A 83 -4.72 -20.21 5.55
C ILE A 83 -6.03 -20.94 5.21
N LYS A 84 -7.08 -20.73 6.01
CA LYS A 84 -8.39 -21.34 5.76
C LYS A 84 -9.10 -20.87 4.48
N THR A 85 -8.65 -19.79 3.84
CA THR A 85 -9.25 -19.35 2.58
C THR A 85 -8.62 -20.10 1.43
N ARG A 86 -9.34 -20.28 0.32
CA ARG A 86 -8.81 -20.96 -0.87
C ARG A 86 -7.49 -20.37 -1.35
N GLN A 87 -7.32 -19.05 -1.27
CA GLN A 87 -6.07 -18.38 -1.64
C GLN A 87 -4.93 -18.71 -0.66
N GLY A 88 -5.26 -18.84 0.63
CA GLY A 88 -4.30 -19.15 1.67
C GLY A 88 -3.83 -20.60 1.60
N SER A 89 -4.73 -21.56 1.40
CA SER A 89 -4.37 -22.97 1.24
C SER A 89 -3.51 -23.18 -0.01
N SER A 90 -3.96 -22.67 -1.16
CA SER A 90 -3.21 -22.83 -2.43
C SER A 90 -1.79 -22.27 -2.36
N LEU A 91 -1.60 -21.18 -1.59
CA LEU A 91 -0.28 -20.58 -1.41
C LEU A 91 0.59 -21.35 -0.42
N VAL A 92 0.00 -22.02 0.58
CA VAL A 92 0.73 -22.94 1.46
C VAL A 92 1.15 -24.18 0.69
N ASP A 93 0.23 -24.77 -0.08
CA ASP A 93 0.48 -25.96 -0.89
C ASP A 93 1.66 -25.70 -1.86
N ALA A 94 1.63 -24.57 -2.58
CA ALA A 94 2.73 -24.14 -3.45
C ALA A 94 4.07 -23.96 -2.70
N LEU A 95 4.05 -23.44 -1.47
CA LEU A 95 5.27 -23.30 -0.66
C LEU A 95 5.79 -24.66 -0.17
N GLU A 96 4.91 -25.61 0.15
CA GLU A 96 5.29 -26.96 0.56
C GLU A 96 5.88 -27.76 -0.61
N GLU A 97 5.37 -27.54 -1.82
CA GLU A 97 5.92 -28.08 -3.07
C GLU A 97 7.29 -27.46 -3.43
N GLY A 98 7.69 -26.38 -2.74
CA GLY A 98 8.94 -25.67 -2.99
C GLY A 98 8.89 -24.71 -4.18
N ALA A 99 7.69 -24.36 -4.63
CA ALA A 99 7.48 -23.50 -5.78
C ALA A 99 8.00 -22.08 -5.54
N LYS A 100 8.50 -21.46 -6.61
CA LYS A 100 8.99 -20.09 -6.57
C LYS A 100 7.85 -19.10 -6.63
N ILE A 101 7.59 -18.43 -5.52
CA ILE A 101 6.56 -17.39 -5.44
C ILE A 101 7.05 -16.10 -6.08
N THR A 102 6.34 -15.64 -7.12
CA THR A 102 6.61 -14.38 -7.81
C THR A 102 5.35 -13.51 -7.78
N ALA A 103 5.51 -12.19 -7.80
CA ALA A 103 4.38 -11.28 -7.94
C ALA A 103 4.61 -10.25 -9.04
N LYS A 104 3.53 -9.86 -9.72
CA LYS A 104 3.52 -8.80 -10.74
C LYS A 104 2.44 -7.79 -10.40
N ILE A 105 2.64 -6.53 -10.77
CA ILE A 105 1.63 -5.49 -10.58
C ILE A 105 0.54 -5.66 -11.63
N ALA A 106 -0.70 -5.79 -11.17
CA ALA A 106 -1.86 -5.84 -12.05
C ALA A 106 -2.11 -4.46 -12.68
N GLU A 107 -2.61 -4.44 -13.91
CA GLU A 107 -2.97 -3.22 -14.66
C GLU A 107 -4.06 -2.39 -13.97
#